data_AF-A0A534L7Q1-F1
#
_entry.id   AF-A0A534L7Q1-F1
#
_cell.length_a   1.000
_cell.length_b   1.000
_cell.length_c   1.000
_cell.angle_alpha   90.00
_cell.angle_beta   90.00
_cell.angle_gamma   90.00
#
_symmetry.space_group_name_H-M   'P 1'
#
loop_
_entity.id
_entity.type
_entity.pdbx_description
1 polymer ?
#
loop_
_entity_poly.entity_id
_entity_poly.type
_entity_poly.pdbx_seq_one_letter_code
_entity_poly.pdbx_strand_id
1 'polypeptide(L)'
;MGGTVTKGNRLQVMARHELERQGYLVHTAVRSAQRRGPIWISQTTDIFNAFDLVATRMSPPFPLRFVQVTTISHVSERIRKVDPVPMNPGVASVEIWAYVGGQKRLDRRYKDRKVWLPRNYFQIYHKTRNWEPDPRDRVAVGESAQAPEIRVQRVRASKEIPSVVRAPRRKAFAK
;
A
#
# COMPACT_ATOMS: atom_id res chain seq x y z
N MET A 1 -12.59 -3.69 -18.81
CA MET A 1 -12.15 -2.43 -18.14
C MET A 1 -12.82 -2.15 -16.78
N GLY A 2 -13.51 -3.11 -16.12
CA GLY A 2 -14.22 -2.88 -14.85
C GLY A 2 -13.42 -3.04 -13.55
N GLY A 3 -12.13 -3.35 -13.60
CA GLY A 3 -11.35 -3.73 -12.41
C GLY A 3 -10.67 -2.56 -11.66
N THR A 4 -10.35 -1.47 -12.36
CA THR A 4 -9.51 -0.38 -11.80
C THR A 4 -10.33 0.53 -10.88
N VAL A 5 -11.58 0.81 -11.24
CA VAL A 5 -12.50 1.68 -10.48
C VAL A 5 -12.88 1.03 -9.15
N THR A 6 -13.18 -0.28 -9.15
CA THR A 6 -13.50 -1.05 -7.94
C THR A 6 -12.30 -1.14 -6.99
N LYS A 7 -11.08 -1.28 -7.54
CA LYS A 7 -9.85 -1.28 -6.75
C LYS A 7 -9.57 0.08 -6.12
N GLY A 8 -9.69 1.17 -6.89
CA GLY A 8 -9.51 2.54 -6.37
C GLY A 8 -10.50 2.85 -5.26
N ASN A 9 -11.78 2.53 -5.46
CA ASN A 9 -12.82 2.74 -4.45
C ASN A 9 -12.55 1.93 -3.18
N ARG A 10 -12.11 0.67 -3.30
CA ARG A 10 -11.74 -0.17 -2.16
C ARG A 10 -10.59 0.44 -1.35
N LEU A 11 -9.56 0.97 -2.00
CA LEU A 11 -8.43 1.60 -1.30
C LEU A 11 -8.84 2.86 -0.56
N GLN A 12 -9.71 3.68 -1.16
CA GLN A 12 -10.26 4.87 -0.50
C GLN A 12 -11.08 4.49 0.75
N VAL A 13 -11.93 3.46 0.66
CA VAL A 13 -12.68 2.93 1.81
C VAL A 13 -11.74 2.41 2.91
N MET A 14 -10.68 1.68 2.53
CA MET A 14 -9.68 1.18 3.49
C MET A 14 -8.94 2.33 4.20
N ALA A 15 -8.49 3.34 3.46
CA ALA A 15 -7.82 4.51 4.02
C ALA A 15 -8.76 5.31 4.93
N ARG A 16 -10.03 5.48 4.53
CA ARG A 16 -11.07 6.12 5.33
C ARG A 16 -11.27 5.41 6.67
N HIS A 17 -11.49 4.10 6.67
CA HIS A 17 -11.69 3.35 7.92
C HIS A 17 -10.51 3.46 8.86
N GLU A 18 -9.29 3.49 8.32
CA GLU A 18 -8.09 3.61 9.12
C GLU A 18 -7.94 5.01 9.75
N LEU A 19 -8.29 6.07 9.01
CA LEU A 19 -8.37 7.43 9.55
C LEU A 19 -9.47 7.54 10.62
N GLU A 20 -10.65 6.96 10.38
CA GLU A 20 -11.75 6.91 11.35
C GLU A 20 -11.35 6.17 12.64
N ARG A 21 -10.62 5.05 12.51
CA ARG A 21 -10.07 4.29 13.65
C ARG A 21 -9.08 5.12 14.49
N GLN A 22 -8.38 6.05 13.87
CA GLN A 22 -7.48 7.01 14.54
C GLN A 22 -8.23 8.20 15.16
N GLY A 23 -9.56 8.22 15.11
CA GLY A 23 -10.40 9.26 15.71
C GLY A 23 -10.63 10.48 14.82
N TYR A 24 -10.41 10.37 13.50
CA TYR A 24 -10.71 11.46 12.56
C TYR A 24 -12.13 11.35 12.01
N LEU A 25 -12.76 12.50 11.79
CA LEU A 25 -13.92 12.63 10.91
C LEU A 25 -13.42 12.78 9.47
N VAL A 26 -13.84 11.88 8.58
CA VAL A 26 -13.34 11.80 7.20
C VAL A 26 -14.41 12.24 6.20
N HIS A 27 -14.08 13.23 5.39
CA HIS A 27 -14.86 13.71 4.27
C HIS A 27 -14.27 13.15 2.97
N THR A 28 -15.11 12.57 2.13
CA THR A 28 -14.72 12.01 0.84
C THR A 28 -15.30 12.84 -0.28
N ALA A 29 -14.54 12.99 -1.36
CA ALA A 29 -15.06 13.63 -2.56
C ALA A 29 -16.24 12.82 -3.15
N VAL A 30 -17.37 13.46 -3.40
CA VAL A 30 -18.57 12.80 -3.93
C VAL A 30 -18.45 12.70 -5.45
N ARG A 31 -18.60 11.50 -6.00
CA ARG A 31 -18.57 11.33 -7.47
C ARG A 31 -19.81 11.95 -8.09
N SER A 32 -19.64 12.74 -9.14
CA SER A 32 -20.76 13.21 -9.96
C SER A 32 -21.00 12.24 -11.11
N ALA A 33 -22.27 11.93 -11.37
CA ALA A 33 -22.66 11.23 -12.59
C ALA A 33 -22.91 12.26 -13.69
N GLN A 34 -22.12 12.21 -14.76
CA GLN A 34 -22.29 13.08 -15.90
C GLN A 34 -22.72 12.25 -17.11
N ARG A 35 -23.72 12.74 -17.85
CA ARG A 35 -24.16 12.14 -19.10
C ARG A 35 -23.26 12.63 -20.24
N ARG A 36 -22.60 11.71 -20.94
CA ARG A 36 -21.81 11.99 -22.16
C ARG A 36 -22.44 11.23 -23.33
N GLY A 37 -23.37 11.87 -24.02
CA GLY A 37 -24.18 11.23 -25.06
C GLY A 37 -25.18 10.21 -24.46
N PRO A 38 -25.24 8.96 -24.98
CA PRO A 38 -26.13 7.93 -24.43
C PRO A 38 -25.57 7.23 -23.16
N ILE A 39 -24.34 7.53 -22.75
CA ILE A 39 -23.64 6.83 -21.68
C ILE A 39 -23.56 7.71 -20.43
N TRP A 40 -23.83 7.13 -19.26
CA TRP A 40 -23.55 7.73 -17.96
C TRP A 40 -22.11 7.44 -17.54
N ILE A 41 -21.35 8.48 -17.22
CA ILE A 41 -19.96 8.37 -16.76
C ILE A 41 -19.91 8.91 -15.33
N SER A 42 -19.43 8.12 -14.39
CA SER A 42 -19.08 8.62 -13.06
C SER A 42 -17.75 9.37 -13.16
N GLN A 43 -17.78 10.69 -12.97
CA GLN A 43 -16.57 11.48 -12.81
C GLN A 43 -16.27 11.59 -11.31
N THR A 44 -15.08 11.12 -10.90
CA THR A 44 -14.57 11.42 -9.56
C THR A 44 -14.19 12.89 -9.56
N THR A 45 -14.81 13.70 -8.71
CA THR A 45 -14.36 15.06 -8.46
C THR A 45 -13.40 15.01 -7.29
N ASP A 46 -12.10 15.10 -7.53
CA ASP A 46 -11.12 15.13 -6.43
C ASP A 46 -11.24 16.48 -5.70
N ILE A 47 -11.07 16.50 -4.37
CA ILE A 47 -11.04 17.72 -3.58
C ILE A 47 -9.82 18.52 -4.02
N PHE A 48 -10.02 19.79 -4.38
CA PHE A 48 -9.00 20.64 -5.01
C PHE A 48 -8.35 20.01 -6.27
N ASN A 49 -9.06 19.10 -6.95
CA ASN A 49 -8.54 18.32 -8.07
C ASN A 49 -7.26 17.50 -7.74
N ALA A 50 -7.01 17.23 -6.46
CA ALA A 50 -5.75 16.67 -5.98
C ALA A 50 -5.88 15.62 -4.87
N PHE A 51 -6.97 15.65 -4.09
CA PHE A 51 -7.16 14.79 -2.92
C PHE A 51 -8.44 13.97 -2.98
N ASP A 52 -8.35 12.74 -2.49
CA ASP A 52 -9.51 11.86 -2.36
C ASP A 52 -10.29 12.11 -1.05
N LEU A 53 -9.54 12.37 0.03
CA LEU A 53 -10.07 12.43 1.39
C LEU A 53 -9.53 13.67 2.13
N VAL A 54 -10.39 14.24 2.99
CA VAL A 54 -10.00 15.22 4.00
C VAL A 54 -10.39 14.67 5.37
N ALA A 55 -9.41 14.53 6.26
CA ALA A 55 -9.63 14.03 7.61
C ALA A 55 -9.42 15.16 8.63
N THR A 56 -10.35 15.31 9.56
CA THR A 56 -10.36 16.37 10.58
C THR A 56 -10.46 15.77 11.97
N ARG A 57 -9.80 16.39 12.95
CA ARG A 57 -10.00 16.10 14.38
C ARG A 57 -9.65 17.31 15.22
N MET A 58 -10.22 17.39 16.42
CA MET A 58 -9.94 18.49 17.36
C MET A 58 -8.57 18.35 18.03
N SER A 59 -8.16 17.12 18.34
CA SER A 59 -6.93 16.88 19.11
C SER A 59 -5.68 16.85 18.22
N PRO A 60 -4.53 17.38 18.68
CA PRO A 60 -3.24 17.28 17.98
C PRO A 60 -2.77 15.83 17.80
N PRO A 61 -1.70 15.54 17.01
CA PRO A 61 -0.77 16.47 16.33
C PRO A 61 -1.22 17.10 15.00
N PHE A 62 -2.14 16.48 14.27
CA PHE A 62 -2.58 16.98 12.95
C PHE A 62 -4.09 17.13 12.98
N PRO A 63 -4.63 18.35 13.15
CA PRO A 63 -6.07 18.56 13.21
C PRO A 63 -6.72 18.45 11.82
N LEU A 64 -5.95 18.64 10.75
CA LEU A 64 -6.42 18.57 9.37
C LEU A 64 -5.42 17.78 8.51
N ARG A 65 -5.91 16.83 7.71
CA ARG A 65 -5.09 16.01 6.81
C ARG A 65 -5.74 15.94 5.45
N PHE A 66 -4.98 16.28 4.42
CA PHE A 66 -5.34 16.11 3.02
C PHE A 66 -4.68 14.86 2.49
N VAL A 67 -5.48 13.87 2.09
CA VAL A 67 -4.99 12.55 1.76
C VAL A 67 -5.36 12.19 0.33
N GLN A 68 -4.33 11.89 -0.47
CA GLN A 68 -4.49 11.27 -1.78
C GLN A 68 -4.15 9.79 -1.68
N VAL A 69 -5.10 8.93 -2.05
CA VAL A 69 -4.95 7.48 -2.01
C VAL A 69 -4.48 6.99 -3.37
N THR A 70 -3.52 6.06 -3.37
CA THR A 70 -2.98 5.49 -4.61
C THR A 70 -2.35 4.12 -4.37
N THR A 71 -1.85 3.48 -5.42
CA THR A 71 -0.93 2.34 -5.29
C THR A 71 0.50 2.81 -5.43
N ILE A 72 1.45 2.01 -4.91
CA ILE A 72 2.89 2.34 -4.94
C ILE A 72 3.44 2.70 -6.33
N SER A 73 2.84 2.15 -7.40
CA SER A 73 3.23 2.40 -8.79
C SER A 73 2.91 3.81 -9.30
N HIS A 74 2.00 4.54 -8.65
CA HIS A 74 1.50 5.85 -9.12
C HIS A 74 1.87 7.00 -8.17
N VAL A 75 2.81 6.79 -7.24
CA VAL A 75 3.20 7.83 -6.27
C VAL A 75 3.75 9.06 -6.97
N SER A 76 4.69 8.92 -7.91
CA SER A 76 5.28 10.05 -8.63
C SER A 76 4.25 10.88 -9.40
N GLU A 77 3.24 10.23 -9.99
CA GLU A 77 2.14 10.91 -10.67
C GLU A 77 1.28 11.72 -9.68
N ARG A 78 1.03 11.16 -8.49
CA ARG A 78 0.26 11.84 -7.44
C ARG A 78 1.02 12.98 -6.78
N ILE A 79 2.33 12.85 -6.58
CA ILE A 79 3.19 13.96 -6.12
C ILE A 79 3.01 15.17 -7.05
N ARG A 80 3.08 14.99 -8.37
CA ARG A 80 2.91 16.10 -9.33
C ARG A 80 1.56 16.82 -9.23
N LYS A 81 0.50 16.12 -8.80
CA LYS A 81 -0.83 16.72 -8.61
C LYS A 81 -0.97 17.43 -7.27
N VAL A 82 -0.42 16.83 -6.22
CA VAL A 82 -0.62 17.27 -4.84
C VAL A 82 0.40 18.34 -4.42
N ASP A 83 1.64 18.23 -4.90
CA ASP A 83 2.75 19.11 -4.51
C ASP A 83 2.49 20.60 -4.79
N PRO A 84 1.87 21.00 -5.93
CA PRO A 84 1.57 22.40 -6.19
C PRO A 84 0.51 23.02 -5.26
N VAL A 85 -0.26 22.21 -4.51
CA VAL A 85 -1.33 22.74 -3.66
C VAL A 85 -0.73 23.52 -2.47
N PRO A 86 -1.01 24.83 -2.36
CA PRO A 86 -0.48 25.65 -1.27
C PRO A 86 -1.19 25.27 0.05
N MET A 87 -0.41 24.83 1.03
CA MET A 87 -0.90 24.36 2.32
C MET A 87 0.03 24.86 3.42
N ASN A 88 -0.53 25.40 4.50
CA ASN A 88 0.25 25.77 5.67
C ASN A 88 0.53 24.50 6.52
N PRO A 89 1.79 24.05 6.65
CA PRO A 89 2.12 22.84 7.38
C PRO A 89 1.85 22.94 8.88
N GLY A 90 1.69 24.15 9.44
CA GLY A 90 1.29 24.35 10.84
C GLY A 90 -0.19 24.06 11.11
N VAL A 91 -1.02 23.99 10.07
CA VAL A 91 -2.47 23.77 10.18
C VAL A 91 -2.88 22.41 9.61
N ALA A 92 -2.26 22.00 8.50
CA ALA A 92 -2.66 20.79 7.79
C ALA A 92 -1.47 19.96 7.33
N SER A 93 -1.62 18.63 7.38
CA SER A 93 -0.71 17.72 6.70
C SER A 93 -1.21 17.42 5.28
N VAL A 94 -0.27 17.26 4.36
CA VAL A 94 -0.53 16.82 2.99
C VAL A 94 0.16 15.49 2.78
N GLU A 95 -0.62 14.48 2.39
CA GLU A 95 -0.22 13.09 2.47
C GLU A 95 -0.61 12.30 1.21
N ILE A 96 0.26 11.38 0.80
CA ILE A 96 -0.06 10.35 -0.19
C ILE A 96 -0.03 9.00 0.51
N TRP A 97 -1.15 8.30 0.49
CA TRP A 97 -1.29 6.97 1.07
C TRP A 97 -1.16 5.93 -0.05
N ALA A 98 0.05 5.37 -0.18
CA ALA A 98 0.37 4.42 -1.24
C ALA A 98 0.21 2.99 -0.75
N TYR A 99 -0.78 2.28 -1.30
CA TYR A 99 -1.02 0.90 -0.93
C TYR A 99 0.08 -0.04 -1.48
N VAL A 100 0.69 -0.81 -0.58
CA VAL A 100 1.65 -1.87 -0.87
C VAL A 100 0.99 -3.23 -0.59
N GLY A 101 0.17 -3.68 -1.52
CA GLY A 101 -0.53 -4.97 -1.45
C GLY A 101 0.13 -6.11 -2.23
N GLY A 102 -0.57 -7.25 -2.28
CA GLY A 102 -0.21 -8.42 -3.09
C GLY A 102 0.13 -9.65 -2.25
N GLN A 103 0.39 -10.78 -2.92
CA GLN A 103 0.82 -12.01 -2.24
C GLN A 103 2.14 -11.79 -1.50
N LYS A 104 2.32 -12.52 -0.39
CA LYS A 104 3.58 -12.57 0.36
C LYS A 104 4.72 -12.92 -0.61
N ARG A 105 5.73 -12.05 -0.66
CA ARG A 105 6.90 -12.25 -1.52
C ARG A 105 8.13 -12.48 -0.65
N LEU A 106 8.89 -13.50 -1.00
CA LEU A 106 10.19 -13.76 -0.42
C LEU A 106 11.20 -12.77 -1.00
N ASP A 107 12.00 -12.15 -0.15
CA ASP A 107 13.18 -11.40 -0.56
C ASP A 107 14.28 -12.39 -0.95
N ARG A 108 14.55 -12.46 -2.26
CA ARG A 108 15.52 -13.38 -2.85
C ARG A 108 16.97 -12.89 -2.71
N ARG A 109 17.21 -11.70 -2.17
CA ARG A 109 18.56 -11.18 -1.93
C ARG A 109 19.31 -11.99 -0.87
N TYR A 110 18.59 -12.56 0.08
CA TYR A 110 19.15 -13.41 1.12
C TYR A 110 19.08 -14.88 0.70
N LYS A 111 20.23 -15.55 0.61
CA LYS A 111 20.33 -16.98 0.25
C LYS A 111 20.25 -17.89 1.49
N ASP A 112 20.60 -17.37 2.66
CA ASP A 112 20.78 -18.05 3.93
C ASP A 112 19.53 -17.99 4.85
N ARG A 113 18.59 -17.10 4.56
CA ARG A 113 17.38 -16.90 5.37
C ARG A 113 16.16 -16.60 4.53
N LYS A 114 15.00 -17.05 5.01
CA LYS A 114 13.71 -16.68 4.43
C LYS A 114 13.25 -15.36 5.03
N VAL A 115 13.39 -14.29 4.24
CA VAL A 115 12.96 -12.95 4.60
C VAL A 115 11.71 -12.62 3.79
N TRP A 116 10.59 -12.36 4.45
CA TRP A 116 9.34 -12.01 3.77
C TRP A 116 9.19 -10.49 3.71
N LEU A 117 8.91 -9.97 2.51
CA LEU A 117 8.63 -8.56 2.35
C LEU A 117 7.28 -8.21 2.99
N PRO A 118 7.19 -7.13 3.77
CA PRO A 118 5.93 -6.67 4.30
C PRO A 118 4.96 -6.33 3.15
N ARG A 119 3.67 -6.63 3.38
CA ARG A 119 2.56 -6.40 2.43
C ARG A 119 1.30 -6.04 3.20
N ASN A 120 0.29 -5.56 2.48
CA ASN A 120 -1.01 -5.12 3.00
C ASN A 120 -0.87 -3.96 4.01
N TYR A 121 -0.14 -2.93 3.59
CA TYR A 121 -0.02 -1.68 4.34
C TYR A 121 -0.11 -0.49 3.39
N PHE A 122 -0.43 0.68 3.92
CA PHE A 122 -0.18 1.97 3.28
C PHE A 122 1.19 2.48 3.68
N GLN A 123 2.04 2.81 2.72
CA GLN A 123 3.17 3.70 2.94
C GLN A 123 2.65 5.14 2.84
N ILE A 124 2.75 5.90 3.92
CA ILE A 124 2.39 7.31 3.90
C ILE A 124 3.62 8.13 3.51
N TYR A 125 3.42 9.04 2.56
CA TYR A 125 4.40 10.03 2.13
C TYR A 125 3.90 11.41 2.56
N HIS A 126 4.78 12.21 3.15
CA HIS A 126 4.44 13.54 3.65
C HIS A 126 5.12 14.62 2.83
N LYS A 127 4.36 15.67 2.50
CA LYS A 127 4.90 16.88 1.86
C LYS A 127 6.00 17.53 2.69
N THR A 128 5.84 17.57 4.02
CA THR A 128 6.82 18.14 4.96
C THR A 128 8.16 17.41 4.98
N ARG A 129 8.22 16.19 4.45
CA ARG A 129 9.46 15.39 4.30
C ARG A 129 9.83 15.18 2.85
N ASN A 130 9.47 16.13 1.98
CA ASN A 130 9.80 16.11 0.56
C ASN A 130 9.43 14.79 -0.14
N TRP A 131 8.32 14.16 0.29
CA TRP A 131 7.85 12.89 -0.25
C TRP A 131 8.84 11.72 -0.13
N GLU A 132 9.75 11.77 0.84
CA GLU A 132 10.64 10.65 1.13
C GLU A 132 9.90 9.55 1.91
N PRO A 133 10.06 8.26 1.52
CA PRO A 133 9.44 7.17 2.23
C PRO A 133 10.20 6.89 3.54
N ASP A 134 9.47 6.83 4.65
CA ASP A 134 10.01 6.41 5.94
C ASP A 134 9.27 5.16 6.45
N PRO A 135 9.99 4.08 6.84
CA PRO A 135 9.39 2.85 7.34
C PRO A 135 8.44 3.02 8.53
N ARG A 136 8.57 4.09 9.30
CA ARG A 136 7.72 4.38 10.47
C ARG A 136 6.31 4.83 10.08
N ASP A 137 6.13 5.34 8.87
CA ASP A 137 4.83 5.81 8.36
C ASP A 137 4.06 4.73 7.62
N ARG A 138 4.28 3.48 8.01
CA ARG A 138 3.57 2.34 7.47
C ARG A 138 2.36 2.03 8.33
N VAL A 139 1.19 2.06 7.70
CA VAL A 139 -0.07 1.73 8.35
C VAL A 139 -0.55 0.38 7.82
N ALA A 140 -0.48 -0.65 8.66
CA ALA A 140 -0.98 -1.98 8.33
C ALA A 140 -2.50 -1.94 8.10
N VAL A 141 -2.99 -2.74 7.16
CA VAL A 141 -4.42 -2.81 6.86
C VAL A 141 -4.93 -4.26 6.90
N GLY A 142 -6.02 -4.49 7.64
CA GLY A 142 -6.63 -5.81 7.87
C GLY A 142 -6.31 -6.40 9.26
N GLU A 143 -6.68 -7.66 9.50
CA GLU A 143 -6.55 -8.36 10.80
C GLU A 143 -5.10 -8.52 11.31
N SER A 144 -4.11 -8.22 10.47
CA SER A 144 -2.71 -8.15 10.88
C SER A 144 -2.41 -6.76 11.42
N ALA A 145 -2.99 -6.41 12.58
CA ALA A 145 -2.73 -5.14 13.28
C ALA A 145 -1.31 -5.03 13.87
N GLN A 146 -0.42 -6.00 13.62
CA GLN A 146 1.00 -5.89 13.91
C GLN A 146 1.67 -5.01 12.85
N ALA A 147 2.57 -4.12 13.29
CA ALA A 147 3.39 -3.32 12.40
C ALA A 147 4.01 -4.22 11.30
N PRO A 148 4.14 -3.75 10.05
CA PRO A 148 4.67 -4.54 8.95
C PRO A 148 6.16 -4.80 9.16
N GLU A 149 6.46 -5.80 9.98
CA GLU A 149 7.78 -6.16 10.43
C GLU A 149 8.37 -7.25 9.54
N ILE A 150 9.68 -7.17 9.31
CA ILE A 150 10.40 -8.15 8.53
C ILE A 150 10.50 -9.43 9.35
N ARG A 151 9.64 -10.42 9.05
CA ARG A 151 9.75 -11.75 9.68
C ARG A 151 10.94 -12.50 9.07
N VAL A 152 12.01 -12.61 9.84
CA VAL A 152 13.19 -13.42 9.51
C VAL A 152 13.00 -14.83 10.08
N GLN A 153 12.82 -15.82 9.21
CA GLN A 153 12.98 -17.22 9.61
C GLN A 153 14.42 -17.66 9.29
N ARG A 154 15.19 -17.96 10.34
CA ARG A 154 16.46 -18.69 10.18
C ARG A 154 16.12 -20.08 9.68
N VAL A 155 16.64 -20.42 8.50
CA VAL A 155 16.63 -21.81 8.03
C VAL A 155 17.59 -22.55 8.96
N ARG A 156 17.08 -23.43 9.83
CA ARG A 156 17.97 -24.38 10.52
C ARG A 156 18.70 -25.13 9.41
N ALA A 157 20.03 -25.01 9.38
CA ALA A 157 20.86 -25.87 8.57
C ALA A 157 20.64 -27.30 9.07
N SER A 158 19.74 -28.05 8.42
CA SER A 158 19.69 -29.49 8.51
C SER A 158 20.96 -30.01 7.85
N LYS A 159 22.04 -30.07 8.61
CA LYS A 159 23.14 -31.01 8.37
C LYS A 159 22.54 -32.38 8.60
N GLU A 160 22.11 -33.01 7.52
CA GLU A 160 22.12 -34.46 7.38
C GLU A 160 22.04 -34.74 5.88
N ILE A 161 23.20 -35.12 5.33
CA ILE A 161 23.33 -35.63 3.98
C ILE A 161 22.76 -37.05 4.03
N PRO A 162 21.66 -37.39 3.34
CA PRO A 162 21.35 -38.79 3.11
C PRO A 162 22.31 -39.26 2.01
N SER A 163 23.28 -40.08 2.38
CA SER A 163 24.10 -40.83 1.43
C SER A 163 23.17 -41.73 0.62
N VAL A 164 22.80 -41.30 -0.59
CA VAL A 164 22.10 -42.16 -1.54
C VAL A 164 23.10 -43.20 -2.04
N VAL A 165 23.05 -44.39 -1.44
CA VAL A 165 23.73 -45.58 -1.94
C VAL A 165 23.21 -45.87 -3.34
N ARG A 166 24.02 -45.57 -4.36
CA ARG A 166 23.74 -45.94 -5.75
C ARG A 166 23.86 -47.46 -5.90
N ALA A 167 22.74 -48.14 -6.10
CA ALA A 167 22.74 -49.52 -6.58
C ALA A 167 23.24 -49.58 -8.05
N PRO A 168 24.10 -50.56 -8.41
CA PRO A 168 24.58 -50.69 -9.78
C PRO A 168 23.49 -51.25 -10.71
N ARG A 169 23.22 -50.52 -11.80
CA ARG A 169 22.25 -50.88 -12.84
C ARG A 169 22.87 -51.94 -13.76
N ARG A 170 22.48 -53.21 -13.61
CA ARG A 170 22.80 -54.27 -14.59
C ARG A 170 22.10 -53.96 -15.92
N LYS A 171 22.88 -53.85 -17.01
CA LYS A 171 22.36 -53.82 -18.39
C LYS A 171 21.94 -55.24 -18.78
N ALA A 172 20.67 -55.43 -19.14
CA ALA A 172 20.24 -56.60 -19.88
C ALA A 172 20.38 -56.31 -21.39
N PHE A 173 21.17 -57.13 -22.08
CA PHE A 173 21.18 -57.22 -23.53
C PHE A 173 19.93 -57.99 -23.98
N ALA A 174 19.19 -57.45 -24.94
CA ALA A 174 18.17 -58.18 -25.69
C ALA A 174 18.76 -58.57 -27.05
N LYS A 175 18.51 -59.82 -27.44
CA LYS A 175 18.84 -60.43 -28.74
C LYS A 175 17.99 -59.84 -29.86
#